data_AF-A0A2M7QJZ2-F1
#
_entry.id   AF-A0A2M7QJZ2-F1
#
_cell.length_a   1.000
_cell.length_b   1.000
_cell.length_c   1.000
_cell.angle_alpha   90.00
_cell.angle_beta   90.00
_cell.angle_gamma   90.00
#
_symmetry.space_group_name_H-M   'P 1'
#
loop_
_entity.id
_entity.type
_entity.pdbx_description
1 polymer ?
#
loop_
_entity_poly.entity_id
_entity_poly.type
_entity_poly.pdbx_seq_one_letter_code
_entity_poly.pdbx_strand_id
1 'polypeptide(L)'
;MINTNDIPTPVSELVKEEFKLEAPKAEDSRSDEKPVEIDVSKFKPITAGDLLKILGLTIKRDETNKLIAFLALLSAYTKDSQINISFNAPSSTGKSFIPTEIGKLFPEQDVIEVGYCSPTAFFHDYGVLNKAKKGYIVDLSRKILIFLDQPHTLLLQHLRPMLSHDKKEIRLKITDKSQKAGLRTKNIYLIGYPTVIFCTAGLMLDEQEATRFLLLSPEINQEKIREAIYQKIRKEADSLSYDSFLDSDPERKLLMERILVIRAESIKEIKIGSPALLQELFFKKAKMLKPRHQRDIGRIIGLIKVLALLNLWFRQRDGETLVANDDDIREAFHIWDEISESQELNLPPYVFNLYKDIILTAYKERNSELDGVVKLGLSRQDILQKHFQVYGRHLPDWQLRQQIIPILEASGLIIQEQDQSDKRKTLIYPTTPLTIFNTQNNSESHGGVAEEIEEIFGAKAI
;
A
#
# COMPACT_ATOMS: atom_id res chain seq x y z
N MET A 1 -56.02 -27.77 -7.27
CA MET A 1 -54.93 -28.15 -8.19
C MET A 1 -54.34 -26.86 -8.72
N ILE A 2 -53.15 -26.47 -8.25
CA ILE A 2 -52.42 -25.30 -8.74
C ILE A 2 -51.21 -25.84 -9.48
N ASN A 3 -51.05 -25.39 -10.73
CA ASN A 3 -50.12 -25.90 -11.73
C ASN A 3 -48.66 -25.65 -11.27
N THR A 4 -47.84 -26.70 -11.22
CA THR A 4 -46.49 -26.69 -10.63
C THR A 4 -45.38 -26.21 -11.57
N ASN A 5 -45.72 -25.53 -12.68
CA ASN A 5 -44.74 -25.21 -13.74
C ASN A 5 -44.33 -23.73 -13.86
N ASP A 6 -44.75 -22.85 -12.96
CA ASP A 6 -44.32 -21.42 -12.98
C ASP A 6 -43.33 -21.10 -11.86
N ILE A 7 -42.18 -21.79 -11.85
CA ILE A 7 -41.01 -21.35 -11.08
C ILE A 7 -40.07 -20.64 -12.06
N PRO A 8 -39.82 -19.32 -11.92
CA PRO A 8 -38.84 -18.63 -12.74
C PRO A 8 -37.48 -19.29 -12.58
N THR A 9 -36.89 -19.73 -13.69
CA THR A 9 -35.54 -20.27 -13.76
C THR A 9 -34.58 -19.26 -13.13
N PRO A 10 -33.79 -19.64 -12.11
CA PRO A 10 -32.80 -18.77 -11.51
C PRO A 10 -31.89 -18.16 -12.57
N VAL A 11 -31.54 -16.87 -12.43
CA VAL A 11 -30.63 -16.17 -13.36
C VAL A 11 -29.30 -16.93 -13.52
N SER A 12 -28.84 -17.62 -12.47
CA SER A 12 -27.65 -18.49 -12.51
C SER A 12 -27.77 -19.72 -13.41
N GLU A 13 -28.99 -20.18 -13.72
CA GLU A 13 -29.24 -21.28 -14.66
C GLU A 13 -29.40 -20.76 -16.09
N LEU A 14 -30.02 -19.58 -16.28
CA LEU A 14 -30.11 -18.92 -17.59
C LEU A 14 -28.72 -18.56 -18.15
N VAL A 15 -27.80 -18.07 -17.31
CA VAL A 15 -26.41 -17.78 -17.72
C VAL A 15 -25.63 -19.06 -18.08
N LYS A 16 -25.97 -20.21 -17.48
CA LYS A 16 -25.33 -21.50 -17.81
C LYS A 16 -25.81 -22.05 -19.15
N GLU A 17 -27.11 -21.93 -19.45
CA GLU A 17 -27.69 -22.40 -20.72
C GLU A 17 -27.25 -21.54 -21.91
N GLU A 18 -27.17 -20.21 -21.73
CA GLU A 18 -26.89 -19.28 -22.83
C GLU A 18 -25.41 -19.23 -23.23
N PHE A 19 -24.48 -19.53 -22.29
CA PHE A 19 -23.04 -19.41 -22.54
C PHE A 19 -22.23 -20.72 -22.53
N LYS A 20 -22.83 -21.87 -22.18
CA LYS A 20 -22.10 -23.16 -22.01
C LYS A 20 -20.80 -23.04 -21.19
N LEU A 21 -20.69 -22.03 -20.32
CA LEU A 21 -19.56 -21.87 -19.42
C LEU A 21 -19.88 -22.67 -18.17
N GLU A 22 -19.24 -23.84 -18.03
CA GLU A 22 -19.16 -24.49 -16.73
C GLU A 22 -18.49 -23.49 -15.78
N ALA A 23 -19.23 -23.03 -14.76
CA ALA A 23 -18.61 -22.34 -13.63
C ALA A 23 -17.50 -23.26 -13.11
N PRO A 24 -16.26 -22.78 -12.94
CA PRO A 24 -15.19 -23.61 -12.44
C PRO A 24 -15.66 -24.24 -11.14
N LYS A 25 -15.73 -25.57 -11.11
CA LYS A 25 -15.93 -26.28 -9.86
C LYS A 25 -14.80 -25.82 -8.96
N ALA A 26 -15.14 -25.22 -7.83
CA ALA A 26 -14.22 -25.10 -6.71
C ALA A 26 -13.95 -26.52 -6.23
N GLU A 27 -13.05 -27.22 -6.92
CA GLU A 27 -12.30 -28.30 -6.33
C GLU A 27 -11.59 -27.70 -5.12
N ASP A 28 -11.72 -28.39 -3.99
CA ASP A 28 -10.92 -28.16 -2.80
C ASP A 28 -9.46 -28.41 -3.21
N SER A 29 -8.82 -27.42 -3.83
CA SER A 29 -7.45 -27.49 -4.34
C SER A 29 -6.47 -27.31 -3.18
N ARG A 30 -6.60 -28.18 -2.18
CA ARG A 30 -5.41 -28.84 -1.67
C ARG A 30 -5.09 -29.98 -2.63
N SER A 31 -4.81 -29.64 -3.89
CA SER A 31 -3.86 -30.46 -4.62
C SER A 31 -2.57 -30.30 -3.82
N ASP A 32 -2.26 -31.33 -3.03
CA ASP A 32 -0.92 -31.61 -2.57
C ASP A 32 -0.04 -31.70 -3.83
N GLU A 33 0.32 -30.55 -4.41
CA GLU A 33 1.49 -30.46 -5.27
C GLU A 33 2.62 -31.00 -4.40
N LYS A 34 3.12 -32.18 -4.79
CA LYS A 34 4.32 -32.74 -4.18
C LYS A 34 5.31 -31.59 -4.05
N PRO A 35 5.87 -31.34 -2.85
CA PRO A 35 6.80 -30.24 -2.66
C PRO A 35 7.90 -30.43 -3.68
N VAL A 36 7.98 -29.50 -4.64
CA VAL A 36 9.13 -29.44 -5.53
C VAL A 36 10.31 -29.19 -4.61
N GLU A 37 11.17 -30.19 -4.45
CA GLU A 37 12.40 -30.05 -3.69
C GLU A 37 13.30 -29.08 -4.45
N ILE A 38 13.15 -27.80 -4.14
CA ILE A 38 13.99 -26.74 -4.66
C ILE A 38 15.28 -26.74 -3.86
N ASP A 39 16.39 -26.89 -4.57
CA ASP A 39 17.73 -26.85 -3.99
C ASP A 39 18.10 -25.44 -3.51
N VAL A 40 17.95 -25.22 -2.21
CA VAL A 40 18.24 -23.94 -1.55
C VAL A 40 19.72 -23.55 -1.60
N SER A 41 20.64 -24.49 -1.90
CA SER A 41 22.08 -24.19 -1.98
C SER A 41 22.43 -23.29 -3.17
N LYS A 42 21.55 -23.19 -4.16
CA LYS A 42 21.68 -22.29 -5.32
C LYS A 42 21.45 -20.83 -4.96
N PHE A 43 20.80 -20.56 -3.83
CA PHE A 43 20.49 -19.20 -3.40
C PHE A 43 21.76 -18.47 -2.94
N LYS A 44 21.78 -17.17 -3.21
CA LYS A 44 22.75 -16.21 -2.65
C LYS A 44 21.98 -15.11 -1.90
N PRO A 45 22.62 -14.34 -1.00
CA PRO A 45 21.99 -13.13 -0.49
C PRO A 45 21.55 -12.25 -1.65
N ILE A 46 20.31 -11.77 -1.60
CA ILE A 46 19.74 -10.89 -2.63
C ILE A 46 19.57 -9.50 -2.03
N THR A 47 20.07 -8.50 -2.75
CA THR A 47 19.97 -7.09 -2.36
C THR A 47 18.75 -6.42 -2.99
N ALA A 48 18.39 -5.23 -2.53
CA ALA A 48 17.39 -4.40 -3.21
C ALA A 48 17.78 -4.12 -4.66
N GLY A 49 19.07 -3.84 -4.92
CA GLY A 49 19.57 -3.61 -6.28
C GLY A 49 19.39 -4.81 -7.21
N ASP A 50 19.55 -6.04 -6.70
CA ASP A 50 19.34 -7.25 -7.49
C ASP A 50 17.85 -7.47 -7.77
N LEU A 51 16.98 -7.24 -6.78
CA LEU A 51 15.53 -7.23 -7.00
C LEU A 51 15.13 -6.22 -8.08
N LEU A 52 15.65 -4.99 -8.02
CA LEU A 52 15.33 -3.94 -8.97
C LEU A 52 15.71 -4.32 -10.41
N LYS A 53 16.84 -5.01 -10.61
CA LYS A 53 17.24 -5.53 -11.93
C LYS A 53 16.26 -6.57 -12.45
N ILE A 54 15.90 -7.54 -11.62
CA ILE A 54 14.97 -8.63 -11.98
C ILE A 54 13.57 -8.07 -12.27
N LEU A 55 13.02 -7.25 -11.38
CA LEU A 55 11.73 -6.58 -11.58
C LEU A 55 11.77 -5.63 -12.78
N GLY A 56 12.94 -5.06 -13.05
CA GLY A 56 13.25 -4.21 -14.20
C GLY A 56 13.14 -4.91 -15.55
N LEU A 57 13.04 -6.25 -15.60
CA LEU A 57 12.77 -6.97 -16.86
C LEU A 57 11.43 -6.56 -17.47
N THR A 58 10.40 -6.39 -16.62
CA THR A 58 9.03 -6.04 -17.03
C THR A 58 8.61 -4.63 -16.60
N ILE A 59 9.00 -4.18 -15.40
CA ILE A 59 8.61 -2.89 -14.82
C ILE A 59 9.78 -1.91 -14.93
N LYS A 60 9.75 -1.06 -15.96
CA LYS A 60 10.79 -0.07 -16.21
C LYS A 60 10.62 1.15 -15.31
N ARG A 61 11.75 1.63 -14.76
CA ARG A 61 11.81 2.69 -13.74
C ARG A 61 10.98 2.30 -12.52
N ASP A 62 10.32 3.27 -11.87
CA ASP A 62 9.47 3.04 -10.70
C ASP A 62 10.23 2.28 -9.60
N GLU A 63 11.51 2.60 -9.38
CA GLU A 63 12.42 1.77 -8.59
C GLU A 63 11.89 1.57 -7.16
N THR A 64 11.59 2.67 -6.45
CA THR A 64 11.01 2.64 -5.11
C THR A 64 9.64 1.95 -5.10
N ASN A 65 8.79 2.22 -6.09
CA ASN A 65 7.43 1.67 -6.16
C ASN A 65 7.44 0.15 -6.35
N LYS A 66 8.24 -0.36 -7.29
CA LYS A 66 8.29 -1.81 -7.59
C LYS A 66 8.99 -2.60 -6.49
N LEU A 67 10.01 -2.02 -5.84
CA LEU A 67 10.65 -2.63 -4.69
C LEU A 67 9.69 -2.77 -3.51
N ILE A 68 9.04 -1.68 -3.10
CA ILE A 68 8.09 -1.71 -1.98
C ILE A 68 6.90 -2.61 -2.29
N ALA A 69 6.38 -2.59 -3.52
CA ALA A 69 5.31 -3.49 -3.94
C ALA A 69 5.70 -4.96 -3.86
N PHE A 70 6.91 -5.33 -4.30
CA PHE A 70 7.43 -6.68 -4.16
C PHE A 70 7.54 -7.11 -2.70
N LEU A 71 8.12 -6.27 -1.85
CA LEU A 71 8.25 -6.55 -0.42
C LEU A 71 6.88 -6.67 0.25
N ALA A 72 5.91 -5.84 -0.14
CA ALA A 72 4.54 -5.96 0.37
C ALA A 72 3.89 -7.28 -0.02
N LEU A 73 4.02 -7.73 -1.27
CA LEU A 73 3.52 -9.04 -1.70
C LEU A 73 4.18 -10.18 -0.92
N LEU A 74 5.50 -10.13 -0.74
CA LEU A 74 6.25 -11.12 0.05
C LEU A 74 5.82 -11.14 1.52
N SER A 75 5.44 -9.99 2.07
CA SER A 75 5.00 -9.86 3.46
C SER A 75 3.75 -10.69 3.79
N ALA A 76 2.98 -11.13 2.79
CA ALA A 76 1.87 -12.07 2.96
C ALA A 76 2.31 -13.36 3.68
N TYR A 77 3.57 -13.77 3.50
CA TYR A 77 4.13 -14.96 4.14
C TYR A 77 4.73 -14.74 5.53
N THR A 78 4.61 -13.53 6.07
CA THR A 78 4.90 -13.28 7.49
C THR A 78 3.68 -13.65 8.35
N LYS A 79 3.87 -13.83 9.67
CA LYS A 79 2.75 -14.14 10.58
C LYS A 79 1.83 -12.95 10.82
N ASP A 80 2.39 -11.75 10.96
CA ASP A 80 1.70 -10.56 11.47
C ASP A 80 2.35 -9.23 11.02
N SER A 81 3.12 -9.25 9.92
CA SER A 81 3.89 -8.10 9.46
C SER A 81 3.58 -7.75 8.00
N GLN A 82 2.34 -8.01 7.57
CA GLN A 82 1.83 -7.66 6.26
C GLN A 82 1.88 -6.15 6.03
N ILE A 83 2.27 -5.75 4.82
CA ILE A 83 2.36 -4.37 4.39
C ILE A 83 1.26 -4.13 3.36
N ASN A 84 0.41 -3.14 3.59
CA ASN A 84 -0.67 -2.79 2.68
C ASN A 84 -0.28 -1.57 1.84
N ILE A 85 -0.67 -1.54 0.55
CA ILE A 85 -0.33 -0.45 -0.38
C ILE A 85 -1.59 0.14 -1.01
N SER A 86 -1.62 1.47 -1.09
CA SER A 86 -2.58 2.20 -1.91
C SER A 86 -1.81 2.91 -3.03
N PHE A 87 -2.06 2.49 -4.28
CA PHE A 87 -1.53 3.18 -5.46
C PHE A 87 -2.49 4.31 -5.85
N ASN A 88 -2.11 5.54 -5.52
CA ASN A 88 -2.89 6.76 -5.75
C ASN A 88 -2.25 7.59 -6.86
N ALA A 89 -2.82 7.55 -8.06
CA ALA A 89 -2.34 8.38 -9.16
C ALA A 89 -3.42 8.53 -10.23
N PRO A 90 -3.35 9.58 -11.07
CA PRO A 90 -4.24 9.70 -12.22
C PRO A 90 -4.24 8.45 -13.09
N SER A 91 -5.31 8.27 -13.86
CA SER A 91 -5.42 7.17 -14.81
C SER A 91 -4.25 7.14 -15.81
N SER A 92 -3.96 5.94 -16.32
CA SER A 92 -2.93 5.68 -17.33
C SER A 92 -1.47 5.93 -16.88
N THR A 93 -1.21 5.96 -15.56
CA THR A 93 0.14 6.09 -14.99
C THR A 93 0.83 4.74 -14.70
N GLY A 94 0.13 3.62 -14.92
CA GLY A 94 0.63 2.27 -14.61
C GLY A 94 0.29 1.79 -13.20
N LYS A 95 -0.71 2.38 -12.53
CA LYS A 95 -1.10 2.04 -11.14
C LYS A 95 -1.41 0.56 -10.90
N SER A 96 -2.18 -0.07 -11.79
CA SER A 96 -2.49 -1.50 -11.71
C SER A 96 -1.35 -2.38 -12.22
N PHE A 97 -0.54 -1.88 -13.17
CA PHE A 97 0.51 -2.66 -13.83
C PHE A 97 1.58 -3.16 -12.85
N ILE A 98 2.07 -2.30 -11.94
CA ILE A 98 3.11 -2.67 -10.98
C ILE A 98 2.68 -3.87 -10.12
N PRO A 99 1.57 -3.81 -9.34
CA PRO A 99 1.19 -4.92 -8.50
C PRO A 99 0.81 -6.18 -9.28
N THR A 100 0.16 -6.06 -10.45
CA THR A 100 -0.22 -7.23 -11.26
C THR A 100 1.00 -7.94 -11.87
N GLU A 101 1.97 -7.19 -12.39
CA GLU A 101 3.17 -7.82 -12.96
C GLU A 101 4.07 -8.47 -11.89
N ILE A 102 4.14 -7.87 -10.69
CA ILE A 102 4.83 -8.50 -9.56
C ILE A 102 4.06 -9.73 -9.07
N GLY A 103 2.72 -9.69 -9.05
CA GLY A 103 1.86 -10.80 -8.66
C GLY A 103 2.16 -12.10 -9.42
N LYS A 104 2.54 -12.01 -10.70
CA LYS A 104 2.94 -13.16 -11.53
C LYS A 104 4.20 -13.89 -11.05
N LEU A 105 4.98 -13.31 -10.15
CA LEU A 105 6.13 -13.99 -9.52
C LEU A 105 5.70 -14.89 -8.36
N PHE A 106 4.46 -14.73 -7.88
CA PHE A 106 3.90 -15.46 -6.75
C PHE A 106 3.01 -16.60 -7.23
N PRO A 107 2.77 -17.62 -6.39
CA PRO A 107 1.88 -18.72 -6.73
C PRO A 107 0.45 -18.21 -6.95
N GLU A 108 -0.18 -18.62 -8.06
CA GLU A 108 -1.50 -18.13 -8.47
C GLU A 108 -2.56 -18.33 -7.38
N GLN A 109 -2.49 -19.43 -6.64
CA GLN A 109 -3.42 -19.73 -5.54
C GLN A 109 -3.38 -18.71 -4.41
N ASP A 110 -2.28 -17.98 -4.24
CA ASP A 110 -2.12 -16.99 -3.18
C ASP A 110 -2.42 -15.56 -3.65
N VAL A 111 -2.53 -15.34 -4.96
CA VAL A 111 -2.84 -14.03 -5.55
C VAL A 111 -4.31 -13.98 -5.94
N ILE A 112 -5.05 -13.06 -5.32
CA ILE A 112 -6.46 -12.82 -5.61
C ILE A 112 -6.58 -11.44 -6.24
N GLU A 113 -6.75 -11.42 -7.57
CA GLU A 113 -7.00 -10.18 -8.32
C GLU A 113 -8.50 -9.91 -8.44
N VAL A 114 -8.91 -8.70 -8.05
CA VAL A 114 -10.32 -8.29 -8.02
C VAL A 114 -10.47 -6.95 -8.74
N GLY A 115 -11.29 -6.90 -9.79
CA GLY A 115 -11.62 -5.64 -10.46
C GLY A 115 -12.51 -4.75 -9.59
N TYR A 116 -13.74 -5.20 -9.38
CA TYR A 116 -14.70 -4.60 -8.45
C TYR A 116 -15.44 -5.73 -7.73
N CYS A 117 -15.66 -5.57 -6.42
CA CYS A 117 -16.45 -6.54 -5.68
C CYS A 117 -17.23 -5.87 -4.55
N SER A 118 -18.52 -6.22 -4.45
CA SER A 118 -19.33 -5.87 -3.27
C SER A 118 -18.90 -6.74 -2.08
N PRO A 119 -19.12 -6.30 -0.82
CA PRO A 119 -18.76 -7.12 0.34
C PRO A 119 -19.41 -8.50 0.32
N THR A 120 -20.69 -8.55 -0.05
CA THR A 120 -21.46 -9.80 -0.09
C THR A 120 -20.93 -10.75 -1.16
N ALA A 121 -20.60 -10.24 -2.36
CA ALA A 121 -20.00 -11.05 -3.41
C ALA A 121 -18.64 -11.61 -2.97
N PHE A 122 -17.77 -10.76 -2.40
CA PHE A 122 -16.45 -11.16 -1.93
C PHE A 122 -16.53 -12.32 -0.93
N PHE A 123 -17.42 -12.20 0.06
CA PHE A 123 -17.57 -13.25 1.07
C PHE A 123 -18.28 -14.51 0.56
N HIS A 124 -19.00 -14.43 -0.57
CA HIS A 124 -19.61 -15.59 -1.20
C HIS A 124 -18.62 -16.33 -2.10
N ASP A 125 -17.79 -15.61 -2.84
CA ASP A 125 -16.82 -16.18 -3.78
C ASP A 125 -15.69 -16.91 -3.03
N TYR A 126 -15.21 -16.34 -1.93
CA TYR A 126 -14.11 -16.90 -1.14
C TYR A 126 -14.56 -17.60 0.16
N GLY A 127 -15.88 -17.67 0.39
CA GLY A 127 -16.45 -18.21 1.61
C GLY A 127 -16.77 -19.70 1.52
N VAL A 128 -16.15 -20.50 2.39
CA VAL A 128 -16.47 -21.93 2.52
C VAL A 128 -17.45 -22.15 3.68
N LEU A 129 -18.55 -22.86 3.42
CA LEU A 129 -19.54 -23.15 4.46
C LEU A 129 -18.94 -24.06 5.55
N ASN A 130 -18.92 -23.57 6.78
CA ASN A 130 -18.50 -24.33 7.95
C ASN A 130 -19.71 -24.64 8.85
N LYS A 131 -20.11 -25.91 8.88
CA LYS A 131 -21.27 -26.38 9.67
C LYS A 131 -21.06 -26.20 11.18
N ALA A 132 -19.84 -26.37 11.69
CA ALA A 132 -19.53 -26.24 13.11
C ALA A 132 -19.64 -24.79 13.59
N LYS A 133 -19.11 -23.83 12.82
CA LYS A 133 -19.21 -22.39 13.11
C LYS A 133 -20.58 -21.78 12.71
N LYS A 134 -21.46 -22.54 12.05
CA LYS A 134 -22.77 -22.07 11.54
C LYS A 134 -22.62 -20.79 10.71
N GLY A 135 -21.70 -20.80 9.75
CA GLY A 135 -21.37 -19.65 8.91
C GLY A 135 -20.38 -19.99 7.80
N TYR A 136 -19.95 -18.97 7.06
CA TYR A 136 -18.92 -19.07 6.04
C TYR A 136 -17.57 -18.66 6.61
N ILE A 137 -16.51 -19.39 6.27
CA ILE A 137 -15.13 -19.02 6.60
C ILE A 137 -14.49 -18.48 5.34
N VAL A 138 -13.89 -17.30 5.45
CA VAL A 138 -13.07 -16.68 4.42
C VAL A 138 -11.66 -16.59 4.99
N ASP A 139 -10.79 -17.50 4.57
CA ASP A 139 -9.40 -17.55 5.03
C ASP A 139 -8.51 -16.71 4.10
N LEU A 140 -8.03 -15.61 4.64
CA LEU A 140 -7.14 -14.65 3.99
C LEU A 140 -5.69 -14.80 4.47
N SER A 141 -5.40 -15.84 5.26
CA SER A 141 -4.04 -16.14 5.69
C SER A 141 -3.15 -16.35 4.48
N ARG A 142 -2.05 -15.60 4.41
CA ARG A 142 -1.06 -15.74 3.34
C ARG A 142 -1.58 -15.42 1.94
N LYS A 143 -2.68 -14.67 1.86
CA LYS A 143 -3.24 -14.20 0.59
C LYS A 143 -2.77 -12.79 0.27
N ILE A 144 -2.59 -12.55 -1.02
CA ILE A 144 -2.29 -11.27 -1.64
C ILE A 144 -3.58 -10.83 -2.34
N LEU A 145 -4.23 -9.79 -1.83
CA LEU A 145 -5.41 -9.20 -2.46
C LEU A 145 -4.98 -8.00 -3.30
N ILE A 146 -5.20 -8.05 -4.62
CA ILE A 146 -4.91 -6.96 -5.55
C ILE A 146 -6.24 -6.44 -6.12
N PHE A 147 -6.67 -5.28 -5.66
CA PHE A 147 -7.80 -4.57 -6.23
C PHE A 147 -7.33 -3.66 -7.38
N LEU A 148 -7.83 -3.92 -8.59
CA LEU A 148 -7.42 -3.18 -9.80
C LEU A 148 -7.97 -1.74 -9.86
N ASP A 149 -9.02 -1.47 -9.07
CA ASP A 149 -9.55 -0.14 -8.81
C ASP A 149 -9.97 -0.02 -7.33
N GLN A 150 -10.49 1.14 -6.93
CA GLN A 150 -10.89 1.38 -5.55
C GLN A 150 -12.01 0.41 -5.15
N PRO A 151 -11.78 -0.47 -4.15
CA PRO A 151 -12.81 -1.40 -3.70
C PRO A 151 -13.96 -0.66 -3.04
N HIS A 152 -15.12 -1.32 -2.97
CA HIS A 152 -16.29 -0.76 -2.33
C HIS A 152 -15.98 -0.36 -0.87
N THR A 153 -16.37 0.85 -0.45
CA THR A 153 -16.02 1.40 0.86
C THR A 153 -16.39 0.48 2.03
N LEU A 154 -17.57 -0.14 1.97
CA LEU A 154 -18.00 -1.10 2.99
C LEU A 154 -17.12 -2.36 3.07
N LEU A 155 -16.53 -2.80 1.95
CA LEU A 155 -15.60 -3.93 1.94
C LEU A 155 -14.30 -3.53 2.66
N LEU A 156 -13.75 -2.35 2.35
CA LEU A 156 -12.60 -1.81 3.08
C LEU A 156 -12.88 -1.70 4.57
N GLN A 157 -14.04 -1.15 4.96
CA GLN A 157 -14.45 -1.04 6.36
C GLN A 157 -14.46 -2.39 7.09
N HIS A 158 -14.93 -3.45 6.43
CA HIS A 158 -14.92 -4.80 6.99
C HIS A 158 -13.51 -5.40 7.09
N LEU A 159 -12.59 -5.02 6.19
CA LEU A 159 -11.20 -5.47 6.20
C LEU A 159 -10.30 -4.67 7.16
N ARG A 160 -10.69 -3.45 7.57
CA ARG A 160 -9.88 -2.55 8.44
C ARG A 160 -9.21 -3.25 9.64
N PRO A 161 -9.88 -4.13 10.42
CA PRO A 161 -9.21 -4.73 11.58
C PRO A 161 -8.18 -5.81 11.19
N MET A 162 -8.27 -6.40 9.99
CA MET A 162 -7.20 -7.26 9.44
C MET A 162 -6.02 -6.42 8.96
N LEU A 163 -6.30 -5.29 8.31
CA LEU A 163 -5.29 -4.35 7.79
C LEU A 163 -4.48 -3.66 8.89
N SER A 164 -4.98 -3.65 10.13
CA SER A 164 -4.30 -3.12 11.33
C SER A 164 -3.74 -4.21 12.25
N HIS A 165 -3.88 -5.49 11.86
CA HIS A 165 -3.44 -6.64 12.67
C HIS A 165 -4.09 -6.72 14.06
N ASP A 166 -5.29 -6.12 14.22
CA ASP A 166 -5.99 -6.01 15.51
C ASP A 166 -6.51 -7.37 16.00
N LYS A 167 -7.10 -8.15 15.09
CA LYS A 167 -7.69 -9.46 15.38
C LYS A 167 -7.52 -10.40 14.20
N LYS A 168 -6.88 -11.54 14.44
CA LYS A 168 -6.67 -12.59 13.43
C LYS A 168 -7.94 -13.31 13.01
N GLU A 169 -9.01 -13.23 13.81
CA GLU A 169 -10.35 -13.72 13.45
C GLU A 169 -11.40 -12.66 13.74
N ILE A 170 -12.25 -12.37 12.74
CA ILE A 170 -13.34 -11.40 12.84
C ILE A 170 -14.63 -12.08 12.41
N ARG A 171 -15.68 -11.93 13.22
CA ARG A 171 -17.03 -12.37 12.88
C ARG A 171 -17.85 -11.20 12.35
N LEU A 172 -18.28 -11.30 11.10
CA LEU A 172 -19.22 -10.39 10.45
C LEU A 172 -20.61 -11.03 10.38
N LYS A 173 -21.64 -10.18 10.45
CA LYS A 173 -23.03 -10.58 10.23
C LYS A 173 -23.55 -9.82 9.01
N ILE A 174 -23.86 -10.54 7.94
CA ILE A 174 -24.45 -9.95 6.74
C ILE A 174 -25.90 -10.40 6.60
N THR A 175 -26.75 -9.54 6.08
CA THR A 175 -28.14 -9.87 5.81
C THR A 175 -28.29 -10.33 4.37
N ASP A 176 -28.80 -11.54 4.17
CA ASP A 176 -29.16 -12.08 2.86
C ASP A 176 -30.61 -11.70 2.55
N LYS A 177 -30.80 -11.03 1.41
CA LYS A 177 -32.09 -10.59 0.87
C LYS A 177 -32.58 -11.54 -0.24
N SER A 178 -32.52 -12.85 -0.04
CA SER A 178 -33.17 -13.78 -0.98
C SER A 178 -34.70 -13.69 -0.86
N GLN A 179 -35.37 -13.43 -1.99
CA GLN A 179 -36.74 -12.90 -2.06
C GLN A 179 -37.88 -13.83 -1.59
N LYS A 180 -37.61 -15.07 -1.14
CA LYS A 180 -38.68 -16.05 -0.84
C LYS A 180 -38.85 -16.45 0.63
N ALA A 181 -37.92 -16.09 1.54
CA ALA A 181 -37.94 -16.61 2.92
C ALA A 181 -37.63 -15.59 4.04
N GLY A 182 -37.71 -14.28 3.73
CA GLY A 182 -37.41 -13.20 4.68
C GLY A 182 -35.91 -12.90 4.84
N LEU A 183 -35.58 -11.84 5.60
CA LEU A 183 -34.20 -11.43 5.86
C LEU A 183 -33.51 -12.49 6.74
N ARG A 184 -32.54 -13.22 6.17
CA ARG A 184 -31.72 -14.18 6.93
C ARG A 184 -30.34 -13.62 7.17
N THR A 185 -29.90 -13.62 8.44
CA THR A 185 -28.55 -13.19 8.79
C THR A 185 -27.57 -14.36 8.64
N LYS A 186 -26.54 -14.19 7.80
CA LYS A 186 -25.42 -15.12 7.65
C LYS A 186 -24.24 -14.66 8.50
N ASN A 187 -23.56 -15.60 9.15
CA ASN A 187 -22.29 -15.33 9.81
C ASN A 187 -21.15 -15.55 8.82
N ILE A 188 -20.21 -14.62 8.77
CA ILE A 188 -18.95 -14.75 8.05
C ILE A 188 -17.81 -14.64 9.05
N TYR A 189 -16.82 -15.50 8.94
CA TYR A 189 -15.62 -15.51 9.74
C TYR A 189 -14.44 -15.21 8.83
N LEU A 190 -13.90 -14.01 8.93
CA LEU A 190 -12.65 -13.64 8.27
C LEU A 190 -11.50 -14.12 9.15
N ILE A 191 -10.54 -14.84 8.56
CA ILE A 191 -9.40 -15.41 9.26
C ILE A 191 -8.10 -15.00 8.57
N GLY A 192 -7.09 -14.64 9.35
CA GLY A 192 -5.74 -14.36 8.84
C GLY A 192 -5.55 -12.93 8.34
N TYR A 193 -4.29 -12.57 8.19
CA TYR A 193 -3.87 -11.26 7.71
C TYR A 193 -3.42 -11.38 6.24
N PRO A 194 -4.17 -10.77 5.29
CA PRO A 194 -3.72 -10.64 3.93
C PRO A 194 -2.78 -9.45 3.75
N THR A 195 -1.96 -9.49 2.70
CA THR A 195 -1.43 -8.27 2.08
C THR A 195 -2.51 -7.69 1.18
N VAL A 196 -2.84 -6.41 1.33
CA VAL A 196 -3.82 -5.75 0.46
C VAL A 196 -3.18 -4.62 -0.33
N ILE A 197 -3.36 -4.68 -1.64
CA ILE A 197 -3.06 -3.60 -2.57
C ILE A 197 -4.36 -3.15 -3.23
N PHE A 198 -4.58 -1.85 -3.30
CA PHE A 198 -5.60 -1.31 -4.20
C PHE A 198 -5.08 -0.14 -5.00
N CYS A 199 -5.65 0.04 -6.19
CA CYS A 199 -5.33 1.14 -7.08
C CYS A 199 -6.49 2.11 -7.09
N THR A 200 -6.25 3.42 -7.05
CA THR A 200 -7.33 4.41 -7.20
C THR A 200 -6.86 5.62 -7.99
N ALA A 201 -7.77 6.15 -8.82
CA ALA A 201 -7.62 7.44 -9.45
C ALA A 201 -8.03 8.60 -8.52
N GLY A 202 -8.75 8.29 -7.44
CA GLY A 202 -9.10 9.24 -6.40
C GLY A 202 -7.87 9.61 -5.57
N LEU A 203 -7.61 10.91 -5.46
CA LEU A 203 -6.51 11.43 -4.62
C LEU A 203 -6.94 11.64 -3.16
N MET A 204 -8.25 11.66 -2.91
CA MET A 204 -8.82 11.73 -1.57
C MET A 204 -8.92 10.34 -0.96
N LEU A 205 -8.21 10.13 0.14
CA LEU A 205 -8.33 8.95 0.98
C LEU A 205 -8.93 9.34 2.33
N ASP A 206 -9.76 8.46 2.88
CA ASP A 206 -10.16 8.55 4.28
C ASP A 206 -8.90 8.41 5.16
N GLU A 207 -8.84 9.20 6.23
CA GLU A 207 -7.69 9.25 7.15
C GLU A 207 -7.36 7.87 7.74
N GLN A 208 -8.38 7.02 7.93
CA GLN A 208 -8.23 5.66 8.39
C GLN A 208 -7.48 4.78 7.39
N GLU A 209 -7.66 5.02 6.10
CA GLU A 209 -7.01 4.30 5.00
C GLU A 209 -5.61 4.87 4.77
N ALA A 210 -5.44 6.19 4.75
CA ALA A 210 -4.14 6.84 4.58
C ALA A 210 -3.11 6.38 5.63
N THR A 211 -3.59 5.99 6.81
CA THR A 211 -2.76 5.51 7.90
C THR A 211 -2.58 4.00 7.96
N ARG A 212 -3.43 3.21 7.27
CA ARG A 212 -3.30 1.74 7.19
C ARG A 212 -2.49 1.27 5.98
N PHE A 213 -2.36 2.12 4.96
CA PHE A 213 -1.69 1.81 3.71
C PHE A 213 -0.44 2.67 3.52
N LEU A 214 0.59 2.13 2.89
CA LEU A 214 1.65 2.94 2.27
C LEU A 214 1.08 3.59 1.02
N LEU A 215 1.19 4.92 0.94
CA LEU A 215 0.71 5.67 -0.22
C LEU A 215 1.81 5.71 -1.27
N LEU A 216 1.58 5.06 -2.42
CA LEU A 216 2.52 5.05 -3.53
C LEU A 216 1.88 5.68 -4.76
N SER A 217 2.70 6.26 -5.63
CA SER A 217 2.25 6.78 -6.92
C SER A 217 3.29 6.40 -7.97
N PRO A 218 2.90 5.74 -9.07
CA PRO A 218 3.82 5.51 -10.17
C PRO A 218 4.40 6.83 -10.68
N GLU A 219 5.68 6.82 -11.04
CA GLU A 219 6.36 7.97 -11.63
C GLU A 219 5.68 8.39 -12.95
N ILE A 220 5.80 9.66 -13.33
CA ILE A 220 5.18 10.19 -14.56
C ILE A 220 6.18 10.97 -15.44
N ASN A 221 7.48 10.78 -15.21
CA ASN A 221 8.51 11.40 -16.02
C ASN A 221 8.53 10.81 -17.45
N GLN A 222 9.06 11.61 -18.39
CA GLN A 222 9.08 11.25 -19.81
C GLN A 222 9.91 9.99 -20.10
N GLU A 223 11.01 9.79 -19.37
CA GLU A 223 11.87 8.62 -19.55
C GLU A 223 11.14 7.31 -19.24
N LYS A 224 10.42 7.25 -18.11
CA LYS A 224 9.57 6.12 -17.76
C LYS A 224 8.52 5.88 -18.84
N ILE A 225 7.77 6.91 -19.23
CA ILE A 225 6.67 6.76 -20.20
C ILE A 225 7.23 6.15 -21.49
N ARG A 226 8.37 6.65 -21.97
CA ARG A 226 9.07 6.12 -23.14
C ARG A 226 9.45 4.64 -22.98
N GLU A 227 10.10 4.28 -21.86
CA GLU A 227 10.51 2.90 -21.61
C GLU A 227 9.31 1.95 -21.45
N ALA A 228 8.22 2.40 -20.82
CA ALA A 228 6.98 1.65 -20.70
C ALA A 228 6.31 1.41 -22.07
N ILE A 229 6.32 2.41 -22.96
CA ILE A 229 5.85 2.25 -24.35
C ILE A 229 6.71 1.20 -25.07
N TYR A 230 8.03 1.28 -24.98
CA TYR A 230 8.91 0.27 -25.61
C TYR A 230 8.66 -1.13 -25.08
N GLN A 231 8.48 -1.29 -23.76
CA GLN A 231 8.14 -2.61 -23.21
C GLN A 231 6.79 -3.12 -23.69
N LYS A 232 5.78 -2.24 -23.74
CA LYS A 232 4.46 -2.62 -24.25
C LYS A 232 4.53 -3.05 -25.72
N ILE A 233 5.22 -2.28 -26.57
CA ILE A 233 5.43 -2.64 -27.98
C ILE A 233 6.17 -3.99 -28.08
N ARG A 234 7.25 -4.18 -27.32
CA ARG A 234 8.02 -5.44 -27.35
C ARG A 234 7.15 -6.65 -26.98
N LYS A 235 6.31 -6.52 -25.96
CA LYS A 235 5.40 -7.59 -25.51
C LYS A 235 4.29 -7.89 -26.53
N GLU A 236 3.68 -6.85 -27.11
CA GLU A 236 2.55 -7.01 -28.05
C GLU A 236 3.01 -7.40 -29.46
N ALA A 237 4.25 -7.10 -29.84
CA ALA A 237 4.79 -7.46 -31.16
C ALA A 237 5.00 -8.97 -31.30
N ASP A 238 5.45 -9.65 -30.23
CA ASP A 238 5.60 -11.10 -30.17
C ASP A 238 5.54 -11.55 -28.71
N SER A 239 4.33 -11.90 -28.24
CA SER A 239 4.12 -12.29 -26.85
C SER A 239 4.80 -13.61 -26.51
N LEU A 240 4.86 -14.56 -27.44
CA LEU A 240 5.46 -15.88 -27.21
C LEU A 240 6.98 -15.77 -27.04
N SER A 241 7.64 -14.97 -27.89
CA SER A 241 9.07 -14.69 -27.74
C SER A 241 9.35 -13.89 -26.46
N TYR A 242 8.48 -12.95 -26.10
CA TYR A 242 8.61 -12.17 -24.87
C TYR A 242 8.51 -13.05 -23.62
N ASP A 243 7.51 -13.92 -23.55
CA ASP A 243 7.32 -14.85 -22.44
C ASP A 243 8.49 -15.85 -22.38
N SER A 244 8.92 -16.39 -23.52
CA SER A 244 10.10 -17.28 -23.59
C SER A 244 11.38 -16.58 -23.11
N PHE A 245 11.55 -15.28 -23.40
CA PHE A 245 12.68 -14.49 -22.90
C PHE A 245 12.62 -14.37 -21.38
N LEU A 246 11.46 -14.03 -20.81
CA LEU A 246 11.29 -13.94 -19.35
C LEU A 246 11.48 -15.29 -18.66
N ASP A 247 10.99 -16.37 -19.28
CA ASP A 247 11.13 -17.74 -18.81
C ASP A 247 12.51 -18.32 -19.14
N SER A 248 13.41 -17.58 -19.77
CA SER A 248 14.81 -17.98 -19.93
C SER A 248 15.73 -17.30 -18.91
N ASP A 249 15.26 -16.25 -18.24
CA ASP A 249 16.06 -15.47 -17.30
C ASP A 249 16.33 -16.26 -16.00
N PRO A 250 17.61 -16.58 -15.69
CA PRO A 250 17.94 -17.43 -14.56
C PRO A 250 17.71 -16.74 -13.21
N GLU A 251 17.88 -15.42 -13.13
CA GLU A 251 17.71 -14.68 -11.87
C GLU A 251 16.23 -14.56 -11.52
N ARG A 252 15.36 -14.32 -12.52
CA ARG A 252 13.90 -14.33 -12.36
C ARG A 252 13.39 -15.69 -11.91
N LYS A 253 13.86 -16.78 -12.52
CA LYS A 253 13.52 -18.15 -12.08
C LYS A 253 13.91 -18.40 -10.64
N LEU A 254 15.14 -18.05 -10.29
CA LEU A 254 15.65 -18.24 -8.94
C LEU A 254 14.86 -17.42 -7.90
N LEU A 255 14.36 -16.25 -8.28
CA LEU A 255 13.47 -15.44 -7.45
C LEU A 255 12.10 -16.11 -7.24
N MET A 256 11.49 -16.67 -8.29
CA MET A 256 10.22 -17.40 -8.18
C MET A 256 10.37 -18.67 -7.32
N GLU A 257 11.44 -19.44 -7.54
CA GLU A 257 11.79 -20.60 -6.71
C GLU A 257 11.99 -20.19 -5.25
N ARG A 258 12.70 -19.09 -5.00
CA ARG A 258 12.87 -18.53 -3.65
C ARG A 258 11.53 -18.22 -2.99
N ILE A 259 10.60 -17.57 -3.70
CA ILE A 259 9.26 -17.25 -3.17
C ILE A 259 8.51 -18.52 -2.78
N LEU A 260 8.58 -19.58 -3.60
CA LEU A 260 7.96 -20.88 -3.32
C LEU A 260 8.53 -21.55 -2.07
N VAL A 261 9.85 -21.51 -1.87
CA VAL A 261 10.47 -22.10 -0.66
C VAL A 261 10.20 -21.25 0.57
N ILE A 262 10.30 -19.91 0.48
CA ILE A 262 9.87 -19.00 1.56
C ILE A 262 8.44 -19.32 1.98
N ARG A 263 7.57 -19.59 1.00
CA ARG A 263 6.20 -19.99 1.28
C ARG A 263 6.15 -21.32 2.05
N ALA A 264 6.88 -22.35 1.62
CA ALA A 264 6.87 -23.64 2.30
C ALA A 264 7.41 -23.58 3.75
N GLU A 265 8.46 -22.79 3.99
CA GLU A 265 9.16 -22.67 5.29
C GLU A 265 8.27 -22.23 6.45
N SER A 266 7.18 -21.51 6.18
CA SER A 266 6.13 -21.18 7.16
C SER A 266 6.68 -20.55 8.46
N ILE A 267 7.60 -19.60 8.31
CA ILE A 267 8.25 -18.88 9.41
C ILE A 267 7.20 -18.29 10.37
N LYS A 268 7.27 -18.66 11.65
CA LYS A 268 6.30 -18.22 12.65
C LYS A 268 6.65 -16.87 13.25
N GLU A 269 7.92 -16.51 13.32
CA GLU A 269 8.33 -15.26 13.94
C GLU A 269 9.62 -14.73 13.30
N ILE A 270 9.71 -13.41 13.20
CA ILE A 270 10.92 -12.71 12.78
C ILE A 270 11.24 -11.67 13.83
N LYS A 271 12.35 -11.85 14.54
CA LYS A 271 12.85 -10.95 15.59
C LYS A 271 13.78 -9.91 15.01
N ILE A 272 13.84 -8.74 15.65
CA ILE A 272 14.81 -7.69 15.33
C ILE A 272 16.07 -7.98 16.15
N GLY A 273 17.19 -8.29 15.48
CA GLY A 273 18.45 -8.62 16.16
C GLY A 273 19.04 -7.46 16.96
N SER A 274 18.87 -6.23 16.46
CA SER A 274 19.43 -5.01 17.08
C SER A 274 18.36 -3.94 17.35
N PRO A 275 17.52 -4.08 18.40
CA PRO A 275 16.53 -3.07 18.76
C PRO A 275 17.12 -1.70 19.09
N ALA A 276 18.37 -1.63 19.56
CA ALA A 276 19.06 -0.37 19.85
C ALA A 276 19.35 0.42 18.56
N LEU A 277 19.85 -0.25 17.51
CA LEU A 277 20.10 0.37 16.20
C LEU A 277 18.80 0.89 15.58
N LEU A 278 17.72 0.11 15.66
CA LEU A 278 16.40 0.52 15.19
C LEU A 278 15.91 1.80 15.89
N GLN A 279 16.05 1.86 17.21
CA GLN A 279 15.68 3.05 18.00
C GLN A 279 16.54 4.25 17.63
N GLU A 280 17.86 4.08 17.56
CA GLU A 280 18.78 5.16 17.19
C GLU A 280 18.41 5.77 15.83
N LEU A 281 18.25 4.94 14.80
CA LEU A 281 17.93 5.40 13.45
C LEU A 281 16.56 6.08 13.37
N PHE A 282 15.56 5.57 14.10
CA PHE A 282 14.22 6.15 14.12
C PHE A 282 14.20 7.52 14.82
N PHE A 283 14.73 7.61 16.04
CA PHE A 283 14.68 8.82 16.85
C PHE A 283 15.66 9.90 16.39
N LYS A 284 16.74 9.53 15.68
CA LYS A 284 17.65 10.50 15.06
C LYS A 284 16.95 11.42 14.05
N LYS A 285 15.89 10.93 13.39
CA LYS A 285 15.13 11.70 12.39
C LYS A 285 13.93 12.41 12.98
N ALA A 286 13.28 11.81 13.98
CA ALA A 286 12.07 12.34 14.56
C ALA A 286 12.36 13.48 15.56
N LYS A 287 12.50 14.72 15.04
CA LYS A 287 12.69 15.92 15.88
C LYS A 287 11.55 16.15 16.88
N MET A 288 10.32 15.86 16.46
CA MET A 288 9.13 15.92 17.30
C MET A 288 8.25 14.71 17.00
N LEU A 289 7.89 13.95 18.03
CA LEU A 289 7.06 12.76 17.86
C LEU A 289 5.61 13.12 17.61
N LYS A 290 5.00 12.49 16.59
CA LYS A 290 3.59 12.64 16.22
C LYS A 290 2.88 11.29 16.43
N PRO A 291 1.56 11.25 16.69
CA PRO A 291 0.80 10.00 16.80
C PRO A 291 1.01 9.03 15.62
N ARG A 292 1.19 9.58 14.41
CA ARG A 292 1.49 8.84 13.19
C ARG A 292 2.75 7.96 13.30
N HIS A 293 3.77 8.42 14.01
CA HIS A 293 5.06 7.74 14.10
C HIS A 293 4.94 6.33 14.68
N GLN A 294 3.90 6.04 15.46
CA GLN A 294 3.60 4.68 15.93
C GLN A 294 3.26 3.71 14.79
N ARG A 295 2.61 4.19 13.73
CA ARG A 295 2.33 3.40 12.53
C ARG A 295 3.54 3.34 11.61
N ASP A 296 4.29 4.43 11.51
CA ASP A 296 5.49 4.49 10.67
C ASP A 296 6.59 3.53 11.15
N ILE A 297 6.84 3.46 12.47
CA ILE A 297 7.77 2.46 13.00
C ILE A 297 7.29 1.03 12.74
N GLY A 298 5.99 0.78 12.82
CA GLY A 298 5.40 -0.52 12.47
C GLY A 298 5.66 -0.91 11.01
N ARG A 299 5.55 0.04 10.08
CA ARG A 299 5.84 -0.15 8.65
C ARG A 299 7.32 -0.43 8.40
N ILE A 300 8.21 0.32 9.06
CA ILE A 300 9.66 0.10 8.98
C ILE A 300 10.00 -1.30 9.51
N ILE A 301 9.44 -1.70 10.66
CA ILE A 301 9.60 -3.06 11.20
C ILE A 301 9.10 -4.11 10.21
N GLY A 302 7.97 -3.87 9.54
CA GLY A 302 7.48 -4.72 8.46
C GLY A 302 8.51 -4.89 7.34
N LEU A 303 9.09 -3.80 6.84
CA LEU A 303 10.14 -3.84 5.82
C LEU A 303 11.36 -4.64 6.30
N ILE A 304 11.85 -4.40 7.53
CA ILE A 304 12.98 -5.13 8.11
C ILE A 304 12.72 -6.63 8.13
N LYS A 305 11.54 -7.04 8.62
CA LYS A 305 11.17 -8.44 8.72
C LYS A 305 11.05 -9.11 7.36
N VAL A 306 10.53 -8.41 6.36
CA VAL A 306 10.40 -8.93 5.00
C VAL A 306 11.77 -9.06 4.31
N LEU A 307 12.69 -8.11 4.53
CA LEU A 307 14.05 -8.21 4.02
C LEU A 307 14.80 -9.40 4.62
N ALA A 308 14.61 -9.65 5.92
CA ALA A 308 15.11 -10.85 6.57
C ALA A 308 14.48 -12.12 5.98
N LEU A 309 13.15 -12.13 5.78
CA LEU A 309 12.43 -13.25 5.18
C LEU A 309 12.91 -13.58 3.76
N LEU A 310 13.14 -12.54 2.94
CA LEU A 310 13.69 -12.68 1.59
C LEU A 310 15.05 -13.36 1.60
N ASN A 311 15.84 -13.15 2.65
CA ASN A 311 17.18 -13.69 2.83
C ASN A 311 17.26 -14.78 3.89
N LEU A 312 16.18 -15.54 4.12
CA LEU A 312 16.06 -16.42 5.30
C LEU A 312 17.22 -17.41 5.52
N TRP A 313 17.86 -17.90 4.45
CA TRP A 313 18.99 -18.84 4.54
C TRP A 313 20.31 -18.19 4.96
N PHE A 314 20.37 -16.86 4.96
CA PHE A 314 21.54 -16.04 5.30
C PHE A 314 21.30 -15.23 6.58
N ARG A 315 20.33 -15.66 7.39
CA ARG A 315 19.98 -15.06 8.67
C ARG A 315 20.11 -16.11 9.76
N GLN A 316 20.39 -15.63 10.97
CA GLN A 316 20.39 -16.51 12.13
C GLN A 316 18.97 -17.05 12.35
N ARG A 317 18.87 -18.35 12.62
CA ARG A 317 17.61 -19.05 12.85
C ARG A 317 17.68 -19.80 14.16
N ASP A 318 16.60 -19.71 14.94
CA ASP A 318 16.37 -20.47 16.15
C ASP A 318 15.01 -21.18 16.02
N GLY A 319 15.03 -22.44 15.59
CA GLY A 319 13.83 -23.20 15.24
C GLY A 319 13.01 -22.53 14.12
N GLU A 320 11.79 -22.12 14.43
CA GLU A 320 10.88 -21.42 13.50
C GLU A 320 10.98 -19.88 13.59
N THR A 321 11.95 -19.38 14.35
CA THR A 321 12.21 -17.96 14.53
C THR A 321 13.40 -17.52 13.69
N LEU A 322 13.20 -16.50 12.86
CA LEU A 322 14.25 -15.83 12.08
C LEU A 322 14.72 -14.57 12.81
N VAL A 323 15.99 -14.20 12.68
CA VAL A 323 16.53 -12.96 13.24
C VAL A 323 16.98 -12.02 12.12
N ALA A 324 16.34 -10.86 12.03
CA ALA A 324 16.74 -9.78 11.13
C ALA A 324 18.05 -9.14 11.64
N ASN A 325 19.01 -8.95 10.74
CA ASN A 325 20.32 -8.39 11.08
C ASN A 325 20.36 -6.87 10.88
N ASP A 326 21.51 -6.25 11.17
CA ASP A 326 21.68 -4.81 11.01
C ASP A 326 21.55 -4.32 9.56
N ASP A 327 21.88 -5.16 8.58
CA ASP A 327 21.76 -4.80 7.17
C ASP A 327 20.29 -4.70 6.75
N ASP A 328 19.43 -5.61 7.23
CA ASP A 328 17.98 -5.51 7.05
C ASP A 328 17.43 -4.22 7.64
N ILE A 329 17.96 -3.80 8.81
CA ILE A 329 17.59 -2.54 9.46
C ILE A 329 17.98 -1.35 8.59
N ARG A 330 19.25 -1.25 8.18
CA ARG A 330 19.76 -0.12 7.38
C ARG A 330 19.05 -0.03 6.03
N GLU A 331 18.85 -1.15 5.36
CA GLU A 331 18.16 -1.19 4.06
C GLU A 331 16.69 -0.78 4.18
N ALA A 332 16.00 -1.20 5.24
CA ALA A 332 14.62 -0.77 5.48
C ALA A 332 14.51 0.75 5.68
N PHE A 333 15.45 1.37 6.41
CA PHE A 333 15.49 2.82 6.55
C PHE A 333 15.80 3.52 5.22
N HIS A 334 16.74 2.99 4.43
CA HIS A 334 17.03 3.52 3.11
C HIS A 334 15.78 3.51 2.21
N ILE A 335 15.01 2.41 2.21
CA ILE A 335 13.74 2.32 1.47
C ILE A 335 12.69 3.29 2.03
N TRP A 336 12.57 3.40 3.36
CA TRP A 336 11.60 4.28 4.00
C TRP A 336 11.87 5.75 3.67
N ASP A 337 13.13 6.14 3.63
CA ASP A 337 13.55 7.53 3.41
C ASP A 337 13.02 8.09 2.09
N GLU A 338 13.02 7.29 1.04
CA GLU A 338 12.54 7.64 -0.31
C GLU A 338 11.04 8.03 -0.32
N ILE A 339 10.24 7.53 0.63
CA ILE A 339 8.79 7.81 0.68
C ILE A 339 8.37 8.64 1.89
N SER A 340 9.24 8.74 2.91
CA SER A 340 8.93 9.25 4.24
C SER A 340 8.27 10.64 4.25
N GLU A 341 8.76 11.59 3.45
CA GLU A 341 8.22 12.95 3.41
C GLU A 341 6.75 12.99 2.99
N SER A 342 6.40 12.29 1.91
CA SER A 342 5.02 12.20 1.43
C SER A 342 4.14 11.45 2.41
N GLN A 343 4.69 10.39 3.04
CA GLN A 343 4.00 9.65 4.08
C GLN A 343 3.68 10.58 5.22
N GLU A 344 4.64 11.27 5.84
CA GLU A 344 4.41 12.14 7.02
C GLU A 344 3.23 13.10 6.82
N LEU A 345 3.08 13.64 5.61
CA LEU A 345 2.04 14.60 5.23
C LEU A 345 0.68 13.96 4.88
N ASN A 346 0.55 12.63 4.88
CA ASN A 346 -0.61 11.90 4.35
C ASN A 346 -0.90 12.21 2.88
N LEU A 347 0.13 12.49 2.09
CA LEU A 347 -0.03 12.85 0.68
C LEU A 347 0.34 11.67 -0.21
N PRO A 348 -0.50 11.34 -1.21
CA PRO A 348 -0.03 10.57 -2.36
C PRO A 348 1.25 11.22 -2.94
N PRO A 349 2.30 10.44 -3.25
CA PRO A 349 3.52 11.00 -3.83
C PRO A 349 3.28 11.86 -5.08
N TYR A 350 2.27 11.53 -5.92
CA TYR A 350 1.86 12.37 -7.05
C TYR A 350 1.45 13.79 -6.63
N VAL A 351 0.68 13.93 -5.54
CA VAL A 351 0.23 15.24 -5.03
C VAL A 351 1.40 16.02 -4.46
N PHE A 352 2.29 15.35 -3.73
CA PHE A 352 3.48 15.96 -3.17
C PHE A 352 4.46 16.43 -4.24
N ASN A 353 4.67 15.63 -5.28
CA ASN A 353 5.50 16.01 -6.43
C ASN A 353 4.88 17.15 -7.22
N LEU A 354 3.55 17.18 -7.39
CA LEU A 354 2.87 18.34 -8.00
C LEU A 354 3.12 19.62 -7.19
N TYR A 355 3.09 19.56 -5.86
CA TYR A 355 3.45 20.70 -5.03
C TYR A 355 4.90 21.15 -5.25
N LYS A 356 5.86 20.21 -5.23
CA LYS A 356 7.30 20.49 -5.44
C LYS A 356 7.61 21.00 -6.84
N ASP A 357 7.23 20.25 -7.86
CA ASP A 357 7.64 20.46 -9.24
C ASP A 357 6.86 21.60 -9.91
N ILE A 358 5.59 21.78 -9.51
CA ILE A 358 4.68 22.72 -10.18
C ILE A 358 4.46 23.96 -9.33
N ILE A 359 3.87 23.81 -8.14
CA ILE A 359 3.42 24.97 -7.33
C ILE A 359 4.61 25.74 -6.79
N LEU A 360 5.57 25.08 -6.15
CA LEU A 360 6.77 25.73 -5.61
C LEU A 360 7.63 26.33 -6.72
N THR A 361 7.82 25.62 -7.83
CA THR A 361 8.59 26.13 -8.98
C THR A 361 7.93 27.36 -9.61
N ALA A 362 6.62 27.29 -9.93
CA ALA A 362 5.90 28.44 -10.51
C ALA A 362 5.91 29.65 -9.55
N TYR A 363 5.78 29.40 -8.25
CA TYR A 363 5.83 30.47 -7.25
C TYR A 363 7.21 31.13 -7.18
N LYS A 364 8.28 30.33 -7.19
CA LYS A 364 9.66 30.84 -7.21
C LYS A 364 9.95 31.64 -8.48
N GLU A 365 9.57 31.14 -9.65
CA GLU A 365 9.74 31.84 -10.93
C GLU A 365 8.97 33.17 -10.97
N ARG A 366 7.75 33.20 -10.42
CA ARG A 366 6.95 34.44 -10.37
C ARG A 366 7.52 35.49 -9.42
N ASN A 367 8.24 35.06 -8.38
CA ASN A 367 8.75 35.94 -7.33
C ASN A 367 10.28 36.10 -7.37
N SER A 368 10.98 35.59 -8.39
CA SER A 368 12.44 35.63 -8.45
C SER A 368 13.03 37.03 -8.64
N GLU A 369 12.24 37.95 -9.22
CA GLU A 369 12.65 39.32 -9.52
C GLU A 369 12.08 40.37 -8.54
N LEU A 370 11.40 39.91 -7.47
CA LEU A 370 10.80 40.79 -6.47
C LEU A 370 11.66 40.83 -5.20
N ASP A 371 11.93 42.02 -4.67
CA ASP A 371 12.75 42.28 -3.46
C ASP A 371 12.14 41.76 -2.13
N GLY A 372 11.33 40.71 -2.16
CA GLY A 372 10.85 39.98 -0.98
C GLY A 372 9.75 40.69 -0.16
N VAL A 373 9.49 41.98 -0.39
CA VAL A 373 8.49 42.77 0.36
C VAL A 373 7.05 42.48 -0.08
N VAL A 374 6.83 42.21 -1.38
CA VAL A 374 5.51 41.86 -1.93
C VAL A 374 5.60 40.49 -2.57
N LYS A 375 4.89 39.52 -1.99
CA LYS A 375 4.78 38.16 -2.53
C LYS A 375 3.54 38.06 -3.42
N LEU A 376 3.73 37.69 -4.68
CA LEU A 376 2.65 37.42 -5.62
C LEU A 376 2.22 35.95 -5.53
N GLY A 377 0.94 35.74 -5.19
CA GLY A 377 0.35 34.40 -5.17
C GLY A 377 0.10 33.86 -6.58
N LEU A 378 -0.13 32.55 -6.66
CA LEU A 378 -0.46 31.86 -7.89
C LEU A 378 -1.97 31.76 -8.07
N SER A 379 -2.46 32.05 -9.27
CA SER A 379 -3.81 31.64 -9.66
C SER A 379 -3.84 30.15 -10.00
N ARG A 380 -5.03 29.56 -10.01
CA ARG A 380 -5.22 28.19 -10.52
C ARG A 380 -4.73 28.05 -11.97
N GLN A 381 -4.92 29.08 -12.79
CA GLN A 381 -4.49 29.05 -14.19
C GLN A 381 -2.97 28.95 -14.32
N ASP A 382 -2.22 29.64 -13.46
CA ASP A 382 -0.75 29.55 -13.42
C ASP A 382 -0.29 28.13 -13.12
N ILE A 383 -0.93 27.47 -12.14
CA ILE A 383 -0.64 26.07 -11.76
C ILE A 383 -0.97 25.13 -12.93
N LEU A 384 -2.13 25.29 -13.57
CA LEU A 384 -2.55 24.47 -14.70
C LEU A 384 -1.61 24.61 -15.91
N GLN A 385 -1.16 25.84 -16.20
CA GLN A 385 -0.18 26.10 -17.26
C GLN A 385 1.16 25.46 -16.96
N LYS A 386 1.69 25.64 -15.74
CA LYS A 386 2.97 25.02 -15.34
C LYS A 386 2.89 23.50 -15.36
N HIS A 387 1.78 22.91 -14.91
CA HIS A 387 1.56 21.47 -15.01
C HIS A 387 1.62 20.96 -16.45
N PHE A 388 1.01 21.68 -17.39
CA PHE A 388 1.10 21.34 -18.82
C PHE A 388 2.52 21.47 -19.36
N GLN A 389 3.27 22.52 -18.98
CA GLN A 389 4.66 22.71 -19.40
C GLN A 389 5.58 21.58 -18.92
N VAL A 390 5.43 21.13 -17.67
CA VAL A 390 6.32 20.13 -17.06
C VAL A 390 5.94 18.70 -17.45
N TYR A 391 4.64 18.37 -17.43
CA TYR A 391 4.17 16.99 -17.65
C TYR A 391 3.56 16.76 -19.04
N GLY A 392 3.42 17.79 -19.87
CA GLY A 392 2.85 17.68 -21.22
C GLY A 392 1.37 17.31 -21.26
N ARG A 393 0.63 17.45 -20.14
CA ARG A 393 -0.79 17.09 -20.05
C ARG A 393 -1.58 18.09 -19.21
N HIS A 394 -2.85 18.27 -19.56
CA HIS A 394 -3.75 19.11 -18.79
C HIS A 394 -4.21 18.41 -17.50
N LEU A 395 -4.12 19.14 -16.39
CA LEU A 395 -4.79 18.78 -15.15
C LEU A 395 -6.22 19.37 -15.18
N PRO A 396 -7.28 18.58 -14.98
CA PRO A 396 -8.62 19.14 -14.91
C PRO A 396 -8.77 20.11 -13.73
N ASP A 397 -9.37 21.28 -13.96
CA ASP A 397 -9.58 22.30 -12.92
C ASP A 397 -10.36 21.76 -11.71
N TRP A 398 -11.35 20.91 -11.95
CA TRP A 398 -12.12 20.28 -10.87
C TRP A 398 -11.23 19.42 -9.98
N GLN A 399 -10.26 18.69 -10.55
CA GLN A 399 -9.34 17.85 -9.79
C GLN A 399 -8.38 18.71 -8.97
N LEU A 400 -7.84 19.78 -9.57
CA LEU A 400 -7.00 20.75 -8.86
C LEU A 400 -7.77 21.38 -7.68
N ARG A 401 -8.96 21.92 -7.95
CA ARG A 401 -9.76 22.67 -6.98
C ARG A 401 -10.37 21.81 -5.88
N GLN A 402 -10.90 20.63 -6.22
CA GLN A 402 -11.68 19.83 -5.29
C GLN A 402 -10.86 18.72 -4.61
N GLN A 403 -9.75 18.28 -5.22
CA GLN A 403 -8.94 17.19 -4.68
C GLN A 403 -7.55 17.66 -4.25
N ILE A 404 -6.80 18.36 -5.10
CA ILE A 404 -5.39 18.63 -4.81
C ILE A 404 -5.22 19.78 -3.81
N ILE A 405 -5.81 20.95 -4.09
CA ILE A 405 -5.68 22.14 -3.24
C ILE A 405 -6.14 21.87 -1.79
N PRO A 406 -7.31 21.24 -1.54
CA PRO A 406 -7.76 21.03 -0.16
C PRO A 406 -6.82 20.15 0.66
N ILE A 407 -6.21 19.12 0.06
CA ILE A 407 -5.29 18.22 0.78
C ILE A 407 -3.95 18.92 1.03
N LEU A 408 -3.46 19.70 0.06
CA LEU A 408 -2.24 20.49 0.26
C LEU A 408 -2.42 21.55 1.36
N GLU A 409 -3.58 22.21 1.40
CA GLU A 409 -3.91 23.18 2.45
C GLU A 409 -4.06 22.49 3.82
N ALA A 410 -4.75 21.34 3.89
CA ALA A 410 -4.88 20.56 5.12
C ALA A 410 -3.54 20.03 5.64
N SER A 411 -2.60 19.70 4.75
CA SER A 411 -1.22 19.34 5.10
C SER A 411 -0.35 20.54 5.51
N GLY A 412 -0.87 21.77 5.40
CA GLY A 412 -0.18 23.01 5.74
C GLY A 412 0.88 23.44 4.73
N LEU A 413 0.89 22.88 3.51
CA LEU A 413 1.86 23.23 2.45
C LEU A 413 1.49 24.47 1.65
N ILE A 414 0.21 24.84 1.64
CA ILE A 414 -0.29 26.03 0.96
C ILE A 414 -1.32 26.73 1.84
N ILE A 415 -1.54 28.01 1.56
CA ILE A 415 -2.69 28.78 2.02
C ILE A 415 -3.41 29.40 0.84
N GLN A 416 -4.71 29.62 1.00
CA GLN A 416 -5.54 30.33 0.03
C GLN A 416 -5.95 31.70 0.58
N GLU A 417 -5.67 32.76 -0.17
CA GLU A 417 -6.05 34.13 0.18
C GLU A 417 -6.82 34.79 -0.98
N GLN A 418 -7.69 35.75 -0.66
CA GLN A 418 -8.32 36.58 -1.70
C GLN A 418 -7.32 37.61 -2.23
N ASP A 419 -7.29 37.80 -3.55
CA ASP A 419 -6.50 38.84 -4.18
C ASP A 419 -6.94 40.23 -3.66
N GLN A 420 -5.97 41.03 -3.19
CA GLN A 420 -6.22 42.37 -2.65
C GLN A 420 -6.78 43.34 -3.71
N SER A 421 -6.46 43.10 -5.00
CA SER A 421 -6.90 43.91 -6.14
C SER A 421 -8.25 43.46 -6.71
N ASP A 422 -8.58 42.17 -6.64
CA ASP A 422 -9.88 41.61 -7.06
C ASP A 422 -10.29 40.45 -6.15
N LYS A 423 -11.09 40.74 -5.12
CA LYS A 423 -11.52 39.75 -4.11
C LYS A 423 -12.29 38.53 -4.66
N ARG A 424 -12.69 38.55 -5.93
CA ARG A 424 -13.30 37.38 -6.61
C ARG A 424 -12.26 36.32 -6.98
N LYS A 425 -10.97 36.68 -7.00
CA LYS A 425 -9.87 35.76 -7.29
C LYS A 425 -9.28 35.25 -5.98
N THR A 426 -9.10 33.94 -5.91
CA THR A 426 -8.34 33.28 -4.84
C THR A 426 -6.95 32.94 -5.37
N LEU A 427 -5.94 33.36 -4.63
CA LEU A 427 -4.53 33.10 -4.91
C LEU A 427 -3.99 32.07 -3.92
N ILE A 428 -3.05 31.27 -4.39
CA ILE A 428 -2.43 30.17 -3.67
C ILE A 428 -1.00 30.59 -3.36
N TYR A 429 -0.63 30.47 -2.09
CA TYR A 429 0.71 30.75 -1.61
C TYR A 429 1.29 29.47 -0.99
N PRO A 430 2.45 29.00 -1.44
CA PRO A 430 3.20 28.01 -0.68
C PRO A 430 3.51 28.59 0.69
N THR A 431 3.22 27.83 1.74
CA THR A 431 3.79 28.15 3.03
C THR A 431 5.29 27.94 2.90
N THR A 432 6.07 29.01 3.06
CA THR A 432 7.53 28.84 3.20
C THR A 432 7.72 27.77 4.25
N PRO A 433 8.51 26.70 4.02
CA PRO A 433 8.83 25.79 5.09
C PRO A 433 9.61 26.59 6.12
N LEU A 434 8.91 27.13 7.12
CA LEU A 434 9.48 27.48 8.40
C LEU A 434 10.02 26.15 8.93
N THR A 435 11.28 25.86 8.57
CA THR A 435 12.21 25.21 9.48
C THR A 435 11.72 23.92 10.13
N ILE A 436 11.13 23.00 9.35
CA ILE A 436 10.91 21.63 9.86
C ILE A 436 12.22 20.82 9.78
N PHE A 437 13.16 21.15 8.88
CA PHE A 437 14.36 20.32 8.71
C PHE A 437 15.74 20.99 8.82
N ASN A 438 15.89 22.33 8.72
CA ASN A 438 17.22 22.99 8.74
C ASN A 438 17.44 24.10 9.81
N THR A 439 16.82 24.03 10.98
CA THR A 439 17.21 24.90 12.11
C THR A 439 18.21 24.20 13.03
N GLN A 440 19.34 24.88 13.25
CA GLN A 440 20.35 24.55 14.25
C GLN A 440 19.75 24.57 15.66
N ASN A 441 20.34 23.72 16.50
CA ASN A 441 20.07 23.51 17.92
C ASN A 441 19.73 24.78 18.69
N ASN A 442 18.53 24.83 19.26
CA ASN A 442 18.25 25.58 20.50
C ASN A 442 17.57 24.62 21.46
N SER A 443 18.34 23.69 22.01
CA SER A 443 17.96 22.97 23.22
C SER A 443 18.24 23.90 24.41
N GLU A 444 17.23 24.67 24.82
CA GLU A 444 17.19 25.21 26.18
C GLU A 444 16.89 24.05 27.13
N SER A 445 17.93 23.56 27.78
CA SER A 445 17.82 22.82 29.02
C SER A 445 17.33 23.79 30.09
N HIS A 446 16.07 23.66 30.55
CA HIS A 446 15.66 23.74 31.95
C HIS A 446 14.13 23.72 32.08
N GLY A 447 13.63 22.67 32.73
CA GLY A 447 12.23 22.53 33.10
C GLY A 447 12.03 21.30 33.98
N GLY A 448 12.70 21.27 35.14
CA GLY A 448 12.41 20.31 36.19
C GLY A 448 11.16 20.74 36.96
N VAL A 449 10.16 19.87 37.03
CA VAL A 449 8.99 20.02 37.90
C VAL A 449 9.30 19.35 39.24
N ALA A 450 9.02 20.05 40.33
CA ALA A 450 9.19 19.58 41.70
C ALA A 450 8.15 18.49 42.05
N GLU A 451 8.59 17.45 42.75
CA GLU A 451 7.74 16.51 43.48
C GLU A 451 8.25 16.40 44.92
N GLU A 452 7.36 16.62 45.89
CA GLU A 452 7.38 16.02 47.24
C GLU A 452 5.95 16.21 47.82
N ILE A 453 5.08 15.20 47.64
CA ILE A 453 4.69 14.11 48.56
C ILE A 453 3.68 14.56 49.64
N GLU A 454 2.46 14.02 49.53
CA GLU A 454 1.44 13.97 50.59
C GLU A 454 1.82 12.96 51.68
N GLU A 455 1.68 13.35 52.95
CA GLU A 455 1.49 12.42 54.07
C GLU A 455 0.19 12.76 54.82
N ILE A 456 -0.72 11.79 54.91
CA ILE A 456 -1.92 11.83 55.74
C ILE A 456 -1.85 10.70 56.78
N PHE A 457 -2.23 11.06 58.02
CA PHE A 457 -2.68 10.26 59.18
C PHE A 457 -1.66 9.75 60.21
N GLY A 458 -1.87 10.17 61.47
CA GLY A 458 -1.56 9.35 62.65
C GLY A 458 -1.29 10.14 63.94
N ALA A 459 -2.31 10.31 64.77
CA ALA A 459 -2.25 11.05 66.04
C ALA A 459 -1.48 10.36 67.19
N LYS A 460 -0.85 11.19 68.05
CA LYS A 460 -0.80 11.18 69.54
C LYS A 460 0.61 11.48 70.09
N ALA A 461 0.75 12.54 70.88
CA ALA A 461 0.94 12.47 72.33
C ALA A 461 1.27 13.86 72.92
N ILE A 462 0.52 14.18 73.98
CA ILE A 462 0.65 15.28 74.96
C ILE A 462 0.15 16.65 74.49
#